data_AF-A0AAW2ZIF9-F1
#
_entry.id   AF-A0AAW2ZIF9-F1
#
_cell.length_a   1.000
_cell.length_b   1.000
_cell.length_c   1.000
_cell.angle_alpha   90.00
_cell.angle_beta   90.00
_cell.angle_gamma   90.00
#
_symmetry.space_group_name_H-M   'P 1'
#
loop_
_entity.id
_entity.type
_entity.pdbx_description
1 polymer ?
#
loop_
_entity_poly.entity_id
_entity_poly.type
_entity_poly.pdbx_seq_one_letter_code
_entity_poly.pdbx_strand_id
1 'polypeptide(L)'
;MSGMPLTAVVMPTIVPSIVECNSEVEKKPDKARHVHKKKREQGCCFCQLVMNPKSDDPDEHYVASNIEQVANVATHLIATVVAVAALWYSIVTECDDTLEIVAACVFGLGLTICFGVSTMYHLSSLLFNHWTPLLLSLDLSGIFLLISAAYTPWMIITLSETIEGNIICFVIWALGIFGIVKTFGKFLPSITAINIYMAMSFMSVFALNPLSRVMEMQCVYIIVMGIAFVGIGFIFFTQDGRVPFAHAIFHTFVAVGMLGHYYAVHNYILSIKRG
;
A
#
# COMPACT_ATOMS: atom_id res chain seq x y z
N MET A 1 -49.40 -16.90 37.91
CA MET A 1 -49.97 -15.86 37.03
C MET A 1 -48.86 -14.87 36.72
N SER A 2 -48.66 -14.60 35.43
CA SER A 2 -47.81 -13.57 34.77
C SER A 2 -46.36 -13.41 35.28
N GLY A 3 -45.30 -13.62 34.51
CA GLY A 3 -45.16 -13.63 33.05
C GLY A 3 -44.28 -12.47 32.59
N MET A 4 -43.01 -12.80 32.28
CA MET A 4 -42.17 -12.27 31.19
C MET A 4 -41.67 -10.80 31.21
N PRO A 5 -40.64 -10.43 30.40
CA PRO A 5 -39.40 -11.15 30.11
C PRO A 5 -38.13 -10.23 29.98
N LEU A 6 -36.96 -10.88 29.83
CA LEU A 6 -35.75 -10.30 29.22
C LEU A 6 -36.09 -9.64 27.88
N THR A 7 -35.66 -8.38 27.68
CA THR A 7 -35.59 -7.77 26.35
C THR A 7 -34.15 -7.82 25.85
N ALA A 8 -33.99 -8.54 24.75
CA ALA A 8 -32.78 -8.64 23.97
C ALA A 8 -32.41 -7.28 23.38
N VAL A 9 -31.13 -6.94 23.42
CA VAL A 9 -30.55 -5.85 22.63
C VAL A 9 -30.61 -6.27 21.17
N VAL A 10 -31.58 -5.73 20.44
CA VAL A 10 -31.70 -5.86 18.99
C VAL A 10 -30.62 -5.00 18.35
N MET A 11 -29.59 -5.63 17.78
CA MET A 11 -28.74 -5.00 16.78
C MET A 11 -29.57 -4.69 15.54
N PRO A 12 -29.57 -3.45 15.00
CA PRO A 12 -30.19 -3.20 13.71
C PRO A 12 -29.32 -3.83 12.61
N THR A 13 -29.83 -4.90 12.02
CA THR A 13 -29.40 -5.43 10.72
C THR A 13 -29.60 -4.36 9.65
N ILE A 14 -28.53 -3.64 9.29
CA ILE A 14 -28.48 -2.82 8.08
C ILE A 14 -27.77 -3.64 7.00
N VAL A 15 -28.51 -4.54 6.37
CA VAL A 15 -28.21 -5.05 5.03
C VAL A 15 -29.54 -5.15 4.30
N PRO A 16 -29.89 -4.15 3.48
CA PRO A 16 -30.26 -4.49 2.12
C PRO A 16 -29.86 -3.38 1.13
N SER A 17 -28.75 -3.57 0.40
CA SER A 17 -28.51 -2.80 -0.84
C SER A 17 -27.63 -3.55 -1.87
N ILE A 18 -27.29 -4.82 -1.63
CA ILE A 18 -26.29 -5.55 -2.44
C ILE A 18 -26.94 -6.42 -3.54
N VAL A 19 -28.28 -6.52 -3.59
CA VAL A 19 -28.97 -7.39 -4.57
C VAL A 19 -29.44 -6.66 -5.84
N GLU A 20 -29.62 -5.34 -5.82
CA GLU A 20 -30.21 -4.62 -6.96
C GLU A 20 -29.22 -4.11 -8.02
N CYS A 21 -27.90 -4.13 -7.76
CA CYS A 21 -26.93 -3.73 -8.79
C CYS A 21 -26.61 -4.85 -9.81
N ASN A 22 -27.01 -6.09 -9.53
CA ASN A 22 -26.73 -7.24 -10.40
C ASN A 22 -27.84 -7.57 -11.42
N SER A 23 -28.99 -6.87 -11.39
CA SER A 23 -30.08 -7.11 -12.36
C SER A 23 -30.00 -6.23 -13.61
N GLU A 24 -29.13 -5.21 -13.64
CA GLU A 24 -28.95 -4.34 -14.81
C GLU A 24 -27.79 -4.75 -15.73
N VAL A 25 -26.90 -5.65 -15.27
CA VAL A 25 -25.77 -6.15 -16.09
C VAL A 25 -26.25 -7.03 -17.25
N GLU A 26 -27.47 -7.59 -17.17
CA GLU A 26 -27.97 -8.56 -18.16
C GLU A 26 -28.74 -7.96 -19.35
N LYS A 27 -28.79 -6.62 -19.51
CA LYS A 27 -29.60 -5.97 -20.57
C LYS A 27 -28.89 -4.92 -21.43
N LYS A 28 -27.56 -4.96 -21.60
CA LYS A 28 -26.92 -4.16 -22.66
C LYS A 28 -26.90 -4.93 -24.00
N PRO A 29 -27.53 -4.41 -25.07
CA PRO A 29 -27.61 -5.10 -26.35
C PRO A 29 -26.23 -5.23 -27.02
N ASP A 30 -26.07 -6.29 -27.81
CA ASP A 30 -24.89 -6.83 -28.53
C ASP A 30 -24.00 -5.85 -29.34
N LYS A 31 -24.31 -4.55 -29.35
CA LYS A 31 -23.56 -3.53 -30.10
C LYS A 31 -22.19 -3.20 -29.50
N ALA A 32 -22.02 -3.29 -28.17
CA ALA A 32 -20.72 -3.05 -27.51
C ALA A 32 -19.66 -4.11 -27.88
N ARG A 33 -20.09 -5.35 -28.13
CA ARG A 33 -19.22 -6.48 -28.48
C ARG A 33 -18.54 -6.30 -29.85
N HIS A 34 -19.23 -5.67 -30.80
CA HIS A 34 -18.71 -5.42 -32.14
C HIS A 34 -17.75 -4.22 -32.20
N VAL A 35 -17.93 -3.21 -31.35
CA VAL A 35 -17.01 -2.06 -31.27
C VAL A 35 -15.69 -2.46 -30.61
N HIS A 36 -15.73 -3.25 -29.53
CA HIS A 36 -14.52 -3.80 -28.90
C HIS A 36 -13.74 -4.75 -29.82
N LYS A 37 -14.42 -5.48 -30.71
CA LYS A 37 -13.76 -6.36 -31.69
C LYS A 37 -12.95 -5.58 -32.72
N LYS A 38 -13.33 -4.34 -33.06
CA LYS A 38 -12.66 -3.51 -34.07
C LYS A 38 -11.41 -2.78 -33.52
N LYS A 39 -11.39 -2.43 -32.23
CA LYS A 39 -10.16 -1.94 -31.55
C LYS A 39 -9.14 -3.06 -31.26
N ARG A 40 -9.58 -4.32 -31.22
CA ARG A 40 -8.71 -5.51 -31.03
C ARG A 40 -7.71 -5.72 -32.18
N GLU A 41 -7.86 -5.08 -33.34
CA GLU A 41 -6.98 -5.34 -34.49
C GLU A 41 -5.73 -4.44 -34.56
N GLN A 42 -5.56 -3.47 -33.65
CA GLN A 42 -4.46 -2.49 -33.72
C GLN A 42 -3.45 -2.54 -32.55
N GLY A 43 -3.51 -3.56 -31.69
CA GLY A 43 -2.59 -3.71 -30.54
C GLY A 43 -1.45 -4.70 -30.80
N CYS A 44 -0.32 -4.51 -30.10
CA CYS A 44 0.78 -5.49 -30.07
C CYS A 44 0.24 -6.88 -29.65
N CYS A 45 0.55 -7.91 -30.44
CA CYS A 45 0.08 -9.29 -30.22
C CYS A 45 0.46 -9.83 -28.83
N PHE A 46 1.65 -9.46 -28.32
CA PHE A 46 2.08 -9.81 -26.97
C PHE A 46 1.18 -9.21 -25.89
N CYS A 47 0.82 -7.93 -25.99
CA CYS A 47 -0.06 -7.29 -25.01
C CYS A 47 -1.42 -7.99 -24.93
N GLN A 48 -1.99 -8.38 -26.08
CA GLN A 48 -3.27 -9.08 -26.09
C GLN A 48 -3.25 -10.46 -25.44
N LEU A 49 -2.07 -11.07 -25.34
CA LEU A 49 -1.88 -12.35 -24.68
C LEU A 49 -1.80 -12.22 -23.16
N VAL A 50 -1.17 -11.14 -22.66
CA VAL A 50 -0.79 -11.03 -21.24
C VAL A 50 -1.62 -10.02 -20.44
N MET A 51 -2.30 -9.06 -21.06
CA MET A 51 -3.05 -8.00 -20.37
C MET A 51 -4.47 -7.86 -20.92
N ASN A 52 -5.37 -7.39 -20.07
CA ASN A 52 -6.74 -7.05 -20.45
C ASN A 52 -6.78 -5.66 -21.13
N PRO A 53 -7.79 -5.37 -21.97
CA PRO A 53 -8.01 -4.02 -22.45
C PRO A 53 -8.46 -3.11 -21.31
N LYS A 54 -7.97 -1.87 -21.30
CA LYS A 54 -8.47 -0.83 -20.39
C LYS A 54 -9.93 -0.51 -20.68
N SER A 55 -10.73 -0.24 -19.65
CA SER A 55 -12.12 0.22 -19.82
C SER A 55 -12.17 1.54 -20.59
N ASP A 56 -13.24 1.74 -21.38
CA ASP A 56 -13.53 3.01 -22.03
C ASP A 56 -14.16 4.02 -21.05
N ASP A 57 -14.61 3.58 -19.87
CA ASP A 57 -15.08 4.43 -18.77
C ASP A 57 -13.89 4.97 -17.96
N PRO A 58 -13.67 6.29 -17.87
CA PRO A 58 -12.56 6.87 -17.12
C PRO A 58 -12.66 6.65 -15.60
N ASP A 59 -13.85 6.37 -15.08
CA ASP A 59 -14.09 6.15 -13.64
C ASP A 59 -13.94 4.68 -13.23
N GLU A 60 -13.76 3.77 -14.20
CA GLU A 60 -13.58 2.35 -13.95
C GLU A 60 -12.09 1.98 -13.85
N HIS A 61 -11.74 1.32 -12.73
CA HIS A 61 -10.36 0.85 -12.50
C HIS A 61 -9.99 -0.28 -13.44
N TYR A 62 -8.71 -0.34 -13.82
CA TYR A 62 -8.21 -1.42 -14.66
C TYR A 62 -8.30 -2.77 -13.93
N VAL A 63 -8.85 -3.77 -14.61
CA VAL A 63 -8.93 -5.15 -14.12
C VAL A 63 -7.81 -5.98 -14.73
N ALA A 64 -6.83 -6.34 -13.93
CA ALA A 64 -5.67 -7.11 -14.36
C ALA A 64 -6.03 -8.53 -14.83
N SER A 65 -5.28 -9.05 -15.81
CA SER A 65 -5.41 -10.44 -16.27
C SER A 65 -4.94 -11.44 -15.22
N ASN A 66 -5.28 -12.73 -15.34
CA ASN A 66 -4.76 -13.75 -14.43
C ASN A 66 -3.22 -13.82 -14.42
N ILE A 67 -2.57 -13.58 -15.57
CA ILE A 67 -1.11 -13.61 -15.69
C ILE A 67 -0.51 -12.40 -14.94
N GLU A 68 -1.14 -11.23 -15.06
CA GLU A 68 -0.75 -10.03 -14.30
C GLU A 68 -0.98 -10.22 -12.80
N GLN A 69 -2.10 -10.85 -12.39
CA GLN A 69 -2.37 -11.15 -10.99
C GLN A 69 -1.33 -12.11 -10.38
N VAL A 70 -0.88 -13.12 -11.13
CA VAL A 70 0.22 -13.99 -10.68
C VAL A 70 1.51 -13.19 -10.47
N ALA A 71 1.83 -12.26 -11.36
CA ALA A 71 2.99 -11.38 -11.19
C ALA A 71 2.85 -10.46 -9.96
N ASN A 72 1.65 -9.90 -9.74
CA ASN A 72 1.36 -9.08 -8.56
C ASN A 72 1.50 -9.88 -7.25
N VAL A 73 1.00 -11.12 -7.21
CA VAL A 73 1.17 -12.03 -6.06
C VAL A 73 2.65 -12.33 -5.83
N ALA A 74 3.39 -12.70 -6.88
CA ALA A 74 4.79 -13.09 -6.75
C ALA A 74 5.67 -11.95 -6.21
N THR A 75 5.51 -10.75 -6.77
CA THR A 75 6.28 -9.56 -6.35
C THR A 75 6.05 -9.20 -4.88
N HIS A 76 4.80 -9.15 -4.42
CA HIS A 76 4.49 -8.84 -3.01
C HIS A 76 4.79 -9.98 -2.04
N LEU A 77 4.63 -11.24 -2.45
CA LEU A 77 4.96 -12.37 -1.59
C LEU A 77 6.45 -12.40 -1.28
N ILE A 78 7.30 -12.17 -2.30
CA ILE A 78 8.75 -12.05 -2.12
C ILE A 78 9.06 -10.90 -1.16
N ALA A 79 8.45 -9.73 -1.37
CA ALA A 79 8.65 -8.57 -0.50
C ALA A 79 8.20 -8.83 0.95
N THR A 80 7.13 -9.61 1.15
CA THR A 80 6.62 -9.98 2.48
C THR A 80 7.61 -10.88 3.21
N VAL A 81 8.13 -11.92 2.54
CA VAL A 81 9.13 -12.83 3.13
C VAL A 81 10.38 -12.05 3.51
N VAL A 82 10.86 -11.16 2.63
CA VAL A 82 11.99 -10.28 2.92
C VAL A 82 11.69 -9.36 4.10
N ALA A 83 10.51 -8.75 4.18
CA ALA A 83 10.11 -7.87 5.28
C ALA A 83 10.07 -8.57 6.64
N VAL A 84 9.57 -9.82 6.69
CA VAL A 84 9.56 -10.63 7.91
C VAL A 84 11.00 -10.95 8.35
N ALA A 85 11.84 -11.38 7.42
CA ALA A 85 13.25 -11.67 7.71
C ALA A 85 14.00 -10.42 8.16
N ALA A 86 13.74 -9.28 7.53
CA ALA A 86 14.33 -7.99 7.83
C ALA A 86 13.95 -7.49 9.24
N LEU A 87 12.68 -7.61 9.63
CA LEU A 87 12.20 -7.31 10.98
C LEU A 87 12.90 -8.18 12.02
N TRP A 88 12.90 -9.50 11.80
CA TRP A 88 13.57 -10.46 12.68
C TRP A 88 15.06 -10.12 12.83
N TYR A 89 15.74 -9.85 11.72
CA TYR A 89 17.17 -9.56 11.70
C TYR A 89 17.51 -8.29 12.51
N SER A 90 16.78 -7.18 12.30
CA SER A 90 17.00 -5.94 13.07
C SER A 90 16.84 -6.13 14.58
N ILE A 91 15.81 -6.87 15.01
CA ILE A 91 15.56 -7.11 16.44
C ILE A 91 16.69 -7.93 17.07
N VAL A 92 17.23 -8.91 16.35
CA VAL A 92 18.22 -9.85 16.90
C VAL A 92 19.63 -9.30 16.87
N THR A 93 19.98 -8.43 15.92
CA THR A 93 21.37 -7.98 15.74
C THR A 93 21.66 -6.54 16.12
N GLU A 94 20.70 -5.62 15.92
CA GLU A 94 20.98 -4.18 16.06
C GLU A 94 20.28 -3.52 17.24
N CYS A 95 19.05 -3.90 17.58
CA CYS A 95 18.31 -3.24 18.65
C CYS A 95 18.96 -3.49 20.04
N ASP A 96 19.45 -2.44 20.68
CA ASP A 96 20.03 -2.47 22.02
C ASP A 96 19.03 -1.98 23.10
N ASP A 97 18.10 -1.08 22.75
CA ASP A 97 17.13 -0.51 23.69
C ASP A 97 15.65 -0.72 23.31
N THR A 98 14.75 -0.38 24.24
CA THR A 98 13.29 -0.55 24.04
C THR A 98 12.75 0.35 22.93
N LEU A 99 13.30 1.55 22.76
CA LEU A 99 12.84 2.51 21.75
C LEU A 99 13.22 2.02 20.35
N GLU A 100 14.41 1.47 20.18
CA GLU A 100 14.88 0.81 18.96
C GLU A 100 14.03 -0.39 18.60
N ILE A 101 13.68 -1.25 19.57
CA ILE A 101 12.77 -2.38 19.36
C ILE A 101 11.40 -1.88 18.88
N VAL A 102 10.85 -0.83 19.52
CA VAL A 102 9.56 -0.25 19.11
C VAL A 102 9.64 0.30 17.69
N ALA A 103 10.69 1.05 17.35
CA ALA A 103 10.88 1.60 16.01
C ALA A 103 11.01 0.50 14.94
N ALA A 104 11.80 -0.53 15.22
CA ALA A 104 11.99 -1.69 14.34
C ALA A 104 10.67 -2.44 14.15
N CYS A 105 9.91 -2.69 15.23
CA CYS A 105 8.61 -3.34 15.18
C CYS A 105 7.61 -2.55 14.37
N VAL A 106 7.47 -1.25 14.61
CA VAL A 106 6.50 -0.42 13.87
C VAL A 106 6.83 -0.43 12.38
N PHE A 107 8.09 -0.22 12.00
CA PHE A 107 8.47 -0.20 10.61
C PHE A 107 8.37 -1.58 9.94
N GLY A 108 8.94 -2.61 10.54
CA GLY A 108 8.97 -3.96 9.98
C GLY A 108 7.60 -4.63 9.94
N LEU A 109 6.73 -4.40 10.94
CA LEU A 109 5.33 -4.84 10.87
C LEU A 109 4.55 -4.04 9.82
N GLY A 110 4.80 -2.74 9.66
CA GLY A 110 4.20 -1.94 8.59
C GLY A 110 4.51 -2.50 7.20
N LEU A 111 5.78 -2.86 6.94
CA LEU A 111 6.21 -3.53 5.71
C LEU A 111 5.52 -4.89 5.53
N THR A 112 5.56 -5.73 6.57
CA THR A 112 4.99 -7.08 6.55
C THR A 112 3.49 -7.05 6.30
N ILE A 113 2.76 -6.18 6.98
CA ILE A 113 1.31 -6.05 6.85
C ILE A 113 0.96 -5.52 5.45
N CYS A 114 1.64 -4.46 4.98
CA CYS A 114 1.34 -3.88 3.67
C CYS A 114 1.53 -4.92 2.55
N PHE A 115 2.71 -5.53 2.45
CA PHE A 115 2.99 -6.50 1.39
C PHE A 115 2.20 -7.81 1.57
N GLY A 116 1.99 -8.25 2.81
CA GLY A 116 1.26 -9.47 3.12
C GLY A 116 -0.22 -9.37 2.76
N VAL A 117 -0.87 -8.27 3.15
CA VAL A 117 -2.25 -7.99 2.78
C VAL A 117 -2.40 -7.85 1.26
N SER A 118 -1.46 -7.17 0.59
CA SER A 118 -1.50 -7.04 -0.87
C SER A 118 -1.38 -8.39 -1.58
N THR A 119 -0.49 -9.25 -1.08
CA THR A 119 -0.38 -10.64 -1.54
C THR A 119 -1.72 -11.37 -1.39
N MET A 120 -2.37 -11.27 -0.23
CA MET A 120 -3.67 -11.89 0.03
C MET A 120 -4.77 -11.32 -0.88
N TYR A 121 -4.77 -10.02 -1.13
CA TYR A 121 -5.71 -9.36 -2.03
C TYR A 121 -5.60 -9.90 -3.46
N HIS A 122 -4.40 -9.87 -4.04
CA HIS A 122 -4.20 -10.37 -5.41
C HIS A 122 -4.48 -11.87 -5.53
N LEU A 123 -4.12 -12.65 -4.50
CA LEU A 123 -4.42 -14.07 -4.44
C LEU A 123 -5.93 -14.34 -4.36
N SER A 124 -6.67 -13.56 -3.56
CA SER A 124 -8.13 -13.65 -3.48
C SER A 124 -8.79 -13.28 -4.81
N SER A 125 -8.31 -12.23 -5.48
CA SER A 125 -8.78 -11.82 -6.80
C SER A 125 -8.55 -12.90 -7.86
N LEU A 126 -7.51 -13.73 -7.70
CA LEU A 126 -7.19 -14.82 -8.60
C LEU A 126 -8.02 -16.09 -8.34
N LEU A 127 -8.30 -16.42 -7.07
CA LEU A 127 -8.79 -17.76 -6.68
C LEU A 127 -10.22 -17.82 -6.13
N PHE A 128 -10.64 -16.87 -5.29
CA PHE A 128 -11.78 -17.08 -4.40
C PHE A 128 -12.88 -16.01 -4.50
N ASN A 129 -12.57 -14.82 -5.03
CA ASN A 129 -13.41 -13.63 -5.24
C ASN A 129 -14.26 -13.10 -4.05
N HIS A 130 -14.53 -13.90 -3.02
CA HIS A 130 -15.44 -13.60 -1.91
C HIS A 130 -14.85 -12.57 -0.93
N TRP A 131 -13.56 -12.68 -0.61
CA TRP A 131 -12.87 -11.81 0.33
C TRP A 131 -12.27 -10.55 -0.32
N THR A 132 -12.32 -10.47 -1.66
CA THR A 132 -11.68 -9.43 -2.46
C THR A 132 -12.07 -8.00 -2.02
N PRO A 133 -13.34 -7.69 -1.68
CA PRO A 133 -13.69 -6.32 -1.26
C PRO A 133 -13.06 -5.90 0.07
N LEU A 134 -12.99 -6.81 1.05
CA LEU A 134 -12.37 -6.53 2.34
C LEU A 134 -10.85 -6.41 2.20
N LEU A 135 -10.24 -7.34 1.47
CA LEU A 135 -8.81 -7.34 1.24
C LEU A 135 -8.37 -6.12 0.43
N LEU A 136 -9.19 -5.63 -0.51
CA LEU A 136 -8.94 -4.38 -1.21
C LEU A 136 -8.94 -3.18 -0.24
N SER A 137 -9.92 -3.09 0.67
CA SER A 137 -9.92 -2.02 1.69
C SER A 137 -8.69 -2.09 2.61
N LEU A 138 -8.26 -3.30 2.97
CA LEU A 138 -7.05 -3.51 3.75
C LEU A 138 -5.78 -3.14 2.97
N ASP A 139 -5.70 -3.52 1.69
CA ASP A 139 -4.55 -3.25 0.81
C ASP A 139 -4.35 -1.74 0.60
N LEU A 140 -5.44 -1.03 0.29
CA LEU A 140 -5.44 0.44 0.21
C LEU A 140 -5.10 1.09 1.56
N SER A 141 -5.55 0.51 2.67
CA SER A 141 -5.19 1.00 4.02
C SER A 141 -3.72 0.71 4.35
N GLY A 142 -3.16 -0.37 3.81
CA GLY A 142 -1.78 -0.79 3.99
C GLY A 142 -0.78 0.27 3.54
N ILE A 143 -1.08 1.02 2.48
CA ILE A 143 -0.23 2.12 2.00
C ILE A 143 -0.16 3.26 3.04
N PHE A 144 -1.28 3.65 3.64
CA PHE A 144 -1.29 4.65 4.72
C PHE A 144 -0.45 4.20 5.91
N LEU A 145 -0.61 2.94 6.32
CA LEU A 145 0.15 2.35 7.41
C LEU A 145 1.64 2.30 7.10
N LEU A 146 2.02 1.84 5.90
CA LEU A 146 3.40 1.71 5.47
C LEU A 146 4.12 3.05 5.47
N ILE A 147 3.50 4.10 4.91
CA ILE A 147 4.09 5.43 4.91
C ILE A 147 4.30 5.89 6.37
N SER A 148 3.30 5.77 7.24
CA SER A 148 3.47 6.16 8.65
C SER A 148 4.54 5.37 9.39
N ALA A 149 4.58 4.06 9.16
CA ALA A 149 5.57 3.16 9.74
C ALA A 149 6.99 3.51 9.28
N ALA A 150 7.17 3.87 8.00
CA ALA A 150 8.47 4.19 7.40
C ALA A 150 9.11 5.48 7.96
N TYR A 151 8.30 6.46 8.41
CA TYR A 151 8.81 7.68 9.05
C TYR A 151 9.20 7.45 10.52
N THR A 152 8.54 6.52 11.19
CA THR A 152 8.63 6.32 12.64
C THR A 152 10.08 6.24 13.16
N PRO A 153 10.98 5.37 12.65
CA PRO A 153 12.34 5.27 13.18
C PRO A 153 13.12 6.60 13.10
N TRP A 154 12.95 7.34 12.01
CA TRP A 154 13.60 8.65 11.83
C TRP A 154 13.09 9.69 12.82
N MET A 155 11.78 9.71 13.05
CA MET A 155 11.17 10.74 13.88
C MET A 155 11.37 10.48 15.37
N ILE A 156 11.30 9.23 15.82
CA ILE A 156 11.35 8.91 17.25
C ILE A 156 12.76 8.60 17.76
N ILE A 157 13.73 8.32 16.87
CA ILE A 157 15.12 8.02 17.26
C ILE A 157 16.07 9.15 16.85
N THR A 158 16.05 9.54 15.57
CA THR A 158 17.02 10.49 15.00
C THR A 158 16.63 11.95 15.25
N LEU A 159 15.34 12.26 15.07
CA LEU A 159 14.82 13.63 15.15
C LEU A 159 13.92 13.88 16.37
N SER A 160 13.96 13.00 17.38
CA SER A 160 13.06 13.02 18.53
C SER A 160 13.14 14.32 19.35
N GLU A 161 14.32 14.90 19.44
CA GLU A 161 14.56 16.15 20.17
C GLU A 161 14.22 17.41 19.35
N THR A 162 13.93 17.26 18.06
CA THR A 162 13.63 18.39 17.17
C THR A 162 12.13 18.68 17.13
N ILE A 163 11.77 19.96 17.02
CA ILE A 163 10.37 20.37 16.87
C ILE A 163 9.82 19.87 15.53
N GLU A 164 10.63 19.96 14.48
CA GLU A 164 10.29 19.54 13.13
C GLU A 164 10.00 18.03 13.07
N GLY A 165 10.84 17.19 13.69
CA GLY A 165 10.63 15.74 13.74
C GLY A 165 9.33 15.36 14.43
N ASN A 166 9.02 16.01 15.55
CA ASN A 166 7.77 15.78 16.29
C ASN A 166 6.53 16.20 15.49
N ILE A 167 6.57 17.36 14.80
CA ILE A 167 5.48 17.82 13.94
C ILE A 167 5.26 16.85 12.77
N ILE A 168 6.33 16.44 12.07
CA ILE A 168 6.24 15.52 10.94
C ILE A 168 5.66 14.18 11.41
N CYS A 169 6.12 13.64 12.53
CA CYS A 169 5.60 12.41 13.12
C CYS A 169 4.09 12.48 13.36
N PHE A 170 3.65 13.54 14.04
CA PHE A 170 2.24 13.74 14.35
C PHE A 170 1.38 13.86 13.09
N VAL A 171 1.81 14.69 12.12
CA VAL A 171 1.06 14.90 10.87
C VAL A 171 0.94 13.61 10.07
N ILE A 172 2.04 12.87 9.92
CA ILE A 172 2.06 11.62 9.17
C ILE A 172 1.15 10.58 9.80
N TRP A 173 1.22 10.38 11.12
CA TRP A 173 0.35 9.42 11.81
C TRP A 173 -1.12 9.86 11.82
N ALA A 174 -1.41 11.16 11.98
CA ALA A 174 -2.77 11.68 11.90
C ALA A 174 -3.39 11.44 10.52
N LEU A 175 -2.65 11.74 9.44
CA LEU A 175 -3.10 11.48 8.07
C LEU A 175 -3.22 9.98 7.79
N GLY A 176 -2.29 9.16 8.29
CA GLY A 176 -2.34 7.71 8.14
C GLY A 176 -3.58 7.10 8.79
N ILE A 177 -3.86 7.45 10.06
CA ILE A 177 -5.05 6.97 10.77
C ILE A 177 -6.32 7.47 10.06
N PHE A 178 -6.36 8.75 9.67
CA PHE A 178 -7.48 9.31 8.92
C PHE A 178 -7.74 8.53 7.62
N GLY A 179 -6.69 8.26 6.84
CA GLY A 179 -6.76 7.52 5.59
C GLY A 179 -7.27 6.10 5.78
N ILE A 180 -6.74 5.37 6.78
CA ILE A 180 -7.19 4.01 7.13
C ILE A 180 -8.69 4.02 7.47
N VAL A 181 -9.11 4.88 8.40
CA VAL A 181 -10.52 4.94 8.85
C VAL A 181 -11.46 5.25 7.68
N LYS A 182 -11.09 6.20 6.81
CA LYS A 182 -11.92 6.59 5.66
C LYS A 182 -11.96 5.52 4.56
N THR A 183 -10.88 4.77 4.38
CA THR A 183 -10.82 3.65 3.42
C THR A 183 -11.74 2.51 3.86
N PHE A 184 -11.72 2.14 5.14
CA PHE A 184 -12.63 1.11 5.69
C PHE A 184 -14.10 1.51 5.61
N GLY A 185 -14.41 2.79 5.83
CA GLY A 185 -15.78 3.29 5.68
C GLY A 185 -16.25 3.40 4.23
N LYS A 186 -15.41 3.08 3.23
CA LYS A 186 -15.66 3.33 1.80
C LYS A 186 -16.04 4.79 1.50
N PHE A 187 -15.56 5.72 2.34
CA PHE A 187 -15.83 7.15 2.24
C PHE A 187 -14.69 7.91 1.56
N LEU A 188 -13.66 7.20 1.07
CA LEU A 188 -12.49 7.81 0.44
C LEU A 188 -12.44 7.44 -1.05
N PRO A 189 -12.72 8.40 -1.96
CA PRO A 189 -12.51 8.20 -3.39
C PRO A 189 -11.04 7.91 -3.71
N SER A 190 -10.77 7.08 -4.72
CA SER A 190 -9.41 6.64 -5.06
C SER A 190 -8.45 7.79 -5.36
N ILE A 191 -8.91 8.83 -6.08
CA ILE A 191 -8.09 10.03 -6.37
C ILE A 191 -7.72 10.77 -5.08
N THR A 192 -8.67 10.91 -4.16
CA THR A 192 -8.43 11.56 -2.87
C THR A 192 -7.43 10.76 -2.04
N ALA A 193 -7.53 9.44 -2.01
CA ALA A 193 -6.55 8.58 -1.33
C ALA A 193 -5.15 8.77 -1.92
N ILE A 194 -5.02 8.75 -3.25
CA ILE A 194 -3.76 8.97 -3.96
C ILE A 194 -3.15 10.33 -3.61
N ASN A 195 -3.96 11.40 -3.58
CA ASN A 195 -3.48 12.73 -3.20
C ASN A 195 -2.97 12.77 -1.76
N ILE A 196 -3.61 12.06 -0.82
CA ILE A 196 -3.13 11.99 0.56
C ILE A 196 -1.84 11.18 0.64
N TYR A 197 -1.73 10.03 -0.07
CA TYR A 197 -0.46 9.28 -0.13
C TYR A 197 0.68 10.17 -0.63
N MET A 198 0.45 10.90 -1.73
CA MET A 198 1.44 11.79 -2.31
C MET A 198 1.83 12.92 -1.35
N ALA A 199 0.85 13.51 -0.66
CA ALA A 199 1.12 14.53 0.35
C ALA A 199 1.96 13.97 1.52
N MET A 200 1.63 12.78 2.02
CA MET A 200 2.41 12.11 3.06
C MET A 200 3.81 11.76 2.58
N SER A 201 3.98 11.24 1.37
CA SER A 201 5.29 10.93 0.80
C SER A 201 6.13 12.19 0.56
N PHE A 202 5.51 13.31 0.17
CA PHE A 202 6.19 14.58 -0.05
C PHE A 202 6.79 15.17 1.24
N MET A 203 6.24 14.82 2.42
CA MET A 203 6.81 15.25 3.70
C MET A 203 8.27 14.83 3.91
N SER A 204 8.75 13.83 3.16
CA SER A 204 10.12 13.35 3.21
C SER A 204 11.10 14.45 2.79
N VAL A 205 10.70 15.34 1.89
CA VAL A 205 11.51 16.50 1.48
C VAL A 205 11.78 17.43 2.66
N PHE A 206 10.78 17.65 3.52
CA PHE A 206 10.95 18.44 4.74
C PHE A 206 11.79 17.70 5.79
N ALA A 207 11.64 16.38 5.89
CA ALA A 207 12.44 15.54 6.81
C ALA A 207 13.92 15.45 6.38
N LEU A 208 14.22 15.48 5.08
CA LEU A 208 15.58 15.36 4.55
C LEU A 208 16.50 16.51 5.00
N ASN A 209 15.97 17.72 5.17
CA ASN A 209 16.79 18.86 5.59
C ASN A 209 17.41 18.69 6.99
N PRO A 210 16.64 18.45 8.07
CA PRO A 210 17.22 18.17 9.38
C PRO A 210 18.01 16.85 9.39
N LEU A 211 17.56 15.80 8.67
CA LEU A 211 18.31 14.54 8.58
C LEU A 211 19.71 14.72 7.98
N SER A 212 19.84 15.52 6.93
CA SER A 212 21.15 15.75 6.28
C SER A 212 22.19 16.45 7.16
N ARG A 213 21.77 17.04 8.28
CA ARG A 213 22.66 17.71 9.23
C ARG A 213 23.20 16.78 10.31
N VAL A 214 22.51 15.66 10.55
CA VAL A 214 22.81 14.73 11.66
C VAL A 214 23.22 13.34 11.16
N MET A 215 22.91 13.00 9.91
CA MET A 215 23.23 11.71 9.31
C MET A 215 24.40 11.80 8.34
N GLU A 216 25.10 10.67 8.17
CA GLU A 216 26.09 10.51 7.11
C GLU A 216 25.48 10.71 5.72
N MET A 217 26.26 11.30 4.82
CA MET A 217 25.82 11.57 3.45
C MET A 217 25.43 10.29 2.69
N GLN A 218 26.10 9.17 2.96
CA GLN A 218 25.77 7.86 2.40
C GLN A 218 24.33 7.45 2.75
N CYS A 219 23.93 7.62 4.01
CA CYS A 219 22.58 7.34 4.47
C CYS A 219 21.55 8.22 3.74
N VAL A 220 21.83 9.53 3.63
CA VAL A 220 20.97 10.47 2.89
C VAL A 220 20.81 10.05 1.43
N TYR A 221 21.89 9.64 0.74
CA TYR A 221 21.80 9.17 -0.64
C TYR A 221 20.94 7.91 -0.77
N ILE A 222 21.06 6.95 0.14
CA ILE A 222 20.25 5.73 0.12
C ILE A 222 18.76 6.07 0.24
N ILE A 223 18.39 6.98 1.15
CA ILE A 223 17.00 7.43 1.33
C ILE A 223 16.50 8.14 0.07
N VAL A 224 17.28 9.08 -0.49
CA VAL A 224 16.91 9.81 -1.71
C VAL A 224 16.71 8.85 -2.88
N MET A 225 17.59 7.85 -3.04
CA MET A 225 17.42 6.81 -4.03
C MET A 225 16.15 5.99 -3.77
N GLY A 226 15.87 5.62 -2.52
CA GLY A 226 14.63 4.93 -2.15
C GLY A 226 13.37 5.72 -2.53
N ILE A 227 13.34 7.02 -2.23
CA ILE A 227 12.26 7.93 -2.65
C ILE A 227 12.14 7.98 -4.17
N ALA A 228 13.26 8.06 -4.89
CA ALA A 228 13.27 8.04 -6.35
C ALA A 228 12.73 6.73 -6.92
N PHE A 229 13.08 5.57 -6.37
CA PHE A 229 12.53 4.28 -6.79
C PHE A 229 11.00 4.24 -6.61
N VAL A 230 10.47 4.68 -5.46
CA VAL A 230 9.01 4.76 -5.25
C VAL A 230 8.35 5.71 -6.25
N GLY A 231 8.95 6.89 -6.49
CA GLY A 231 8.44 7.86 -7.46
C GLY A 231 8.42 7.34 -8.90
N ILE A 232 9.48 6.65 -9.34
CA ILE A 232 9.53 6.01 -10.65
C ILE A 232 8.49 4.88 -10.74
N GLY A 233 8.36 4.08 -9.67
CA GLY A 233 7.30 3.07 -9.56
C GLY A 233 5.92 3.67 -9.78
N PHE A 234 5.63 4.82 -9.17
CA PHE A 234 4.33 5.49 -9.33
C PHE A 234 4.03 5.84 -10.79
N ILE A 235 5.04 6.15 -11.60
CA ILE A 235 4.85 6.33 -13.05
C ILE A 235 4.27 5.06 -13.66
N PHE A 236 4.81 3.87 -13.35
CA PHE A 236 4.27 2.60 -13.84
C PHE A 236 2.84 2.33 -13.33
N PHE A 237 2.52 2.66 -12.08
CA PHE A 237 1.15 2.57 -11.57
C PHE A 237 0.16 3.37 -12.44
N THR A 238 0.52 4.58 -12.88
CA THR A 238 -0.34 5.37 -13.79
C THR A 238 -0.48 4.78 -15.21
N GLN A 239 0.36 3.79 -15.56
CA GLN A 239 0.33 3.08 -16.83
C GLN A 239 -0.46 1.76 -16.78
N ASP A 240 -1.21 1.50 -15.71
CA ASP A 240 -2.11 0.35 -15.64
C ASP A 240 -3.11 0.32 -16.81
N GLY A 241 -3.21 -0.85 -17.42
CA GLY A 241 -3.98 -1.09 -18.65
C GLY A 241 -3.36 -0.50 -19.92
N ARG A 242 -2.13 0.03 -19.88
CA ARG A 242 -1.38 0.51 -21.06
C ARG A 242 -0.08 -0.25 -21.29
N VAL A 243 0.63 -0.58 -20.21
CA VAL A 243 1.89 -1.35 -20.25
C VAL A 243 1.67 -2.72 -19.61
N PRO A 244 2.06 -3.84 -20.26
CA PRO A 244 1.99 -5.15 -19.64
C PRO A 244 2.72 -5.19 -18.30
N PHE A 245 2.10 -5.77 -17.28
CA PHE A 245 2.70 -5.92 -15.94
C PHE A 245 3.05 -4.60 -15.25
N ALA A 246 2.47 -3.47 -15.66
CA ALA A 246 2.77 -2.15 -15.08
C ALA A 246 2.65 -2.14 -13.55
N HIS A 247 1.58 -2.73 -13.03
CA HIS A 247 1.33 -2.84 -11.59
C HIS A 247 2.39 -3.68 -10.86
N ALA A 248 2.79 -4.82 -11.42
CA ALA A 248 3.84 -5.67 -10.84
C ALA A 248 5.22 -4.99 -10.89
N ILE A 249 5.49 -4.21 -11.94
CA ILE A 249 6.68 -3.37 -12.03
C ILE A 249 6.64 -2.31 -10.91
N PHE A 250 5.51 -1.62 -10.75
CA PHE A 250 5.30 -0.69 -9.63
C PHE A 250 5.60 -1.33 -8.28
N HIS A 251 5.08 -2.53 -7.99
CA HIS A 251 5.38 -3.26 -6.75
C HIS A 251 6.87 -3.49 -6.55
N THR A 252 7.57 -3.87 -7.61
CA THR A 252 9.02 -4.12 -7.56
C THR A 252 9.78 -2.84 -7.21
N PHE A 253 9.43 -1.71 -7.83
CA PHE A 253 10.03 -0.40 -7.53
C PHE A 253 9.76 0.04 -6.07
N VAL A 254 8.53 -0.16 -5.56
CA VAL A 254 8.20 0.13 -4.16
C VAL A 254 8.99 -0.77 -3.21
N ALA A 255 9.08 -2.07 -3.49
CA ALA A 255 9.83 -3.02 -2.68
C ALA A 255 11.33 -2.68 -2.62
N VAL A 256 11.95 -2.33 -3.75
CA VAL A 256 13.36 -1.89 -3.79
C VAL A 256 13.56 -0.58 -3.04
N GLY A 257 12.65 0.38 -3.19
CA GLY A 257 12.70 1.63 -2.44
C GLY A 257 12.61 1.42 -0.92
N MET A 258 11.69 0.55 -0.48
CA MET A 258 11.54 0.18 0.93
C MET A 258 12.70 -0.66 1.46
N LEU A 259 13.33 -1.50 0.64
CA LEU A 259 14.55 -2.21 1.02
C LEU A 259 15.70 -1.24 1.29
N GLY A 260 15.87 -0.20 0.46
CA GLY A 260 16.83 0.87 0.71
C GLY A 260 16.53 1.63 2.00
N HIS A 261 15.24 1.92 2.26
CA HIS A 261 14.81 2.58 3.48
C HIS A 261 15.07 1.72 4.73
N TYR A 262 14.75 0.43 4.67
CA TYR A 262 15.09 -0.56 5.69
C TYR A 262 16.60 -0.61 5.94
N TYR A 263 17.40 -0.71 4.88
CA TYR A 263 18.86 -0.76 4.98
C TYR A 263 19.40 0.48 5.69
N ALA A 264 18.88 1.67 5.36
CA ALA A 264 19.27 2.91 6.02
C ALA A 264 18.90 2.92 7.51
N VAL A 265 17.68 2.49 7.87
CA VAL A 265 17.26 2.39 9.28
C VAL A 265 18.13 1.39 10.05
N HIS A 266 18.33 0.20 9.49
CA HIS A 266 19.10 -0.87 10.13
C HIS A 266 20.56 -0.45 10.38
N ASN A 267 21.25 0.05 9.36
CA ASN A 267 22.71 0.29 9.44
C ASN A 267 23.10 1.64 10.02
N TYR A 268 22.19 2.63 10.05
CA TYR A 268 22.53 3.99 10.49
C TYR A 268 21.69 4.49 11.65
N ILE A 269 20.57 3.85 12.00
CA ILE A 269 19.76 4.26 13.15
C ILE A 269 19.89 3.24 14.26
N LEU A 270 19.60 1.97 13.96
CA LEU A 270 19.55 0.91 14.97
C LEU A 270 20.95 0.44 15.40
N SER A 271 21.95 0.54 14.53
CA SER A 271 23.34 0.14 14.84
C SER A 271 24.10 1.11 15.77
N ILE A 272 23.48 2.26 16.12
CA ILE A 272 24.12 3.27 16.96
C ILE A 272 24.07 2.80 18.41
N LYS A 273 25.20 2.30 18.92
CA LYS A 273 25.31 1.93 20.34
C LYS A 273 25.18 3.16 21.24
N ARG A 274 24.03 3.29 21.89
CA ARG A 274 23.77 4.32 22.91
C ARG A 274 24.17 3.76 24.27
N GLY A 275 25.42 4.00 24.66
CA GLY A 275 25.99 3.61 25.95
C GLY A 275 25.51 4.44 27.12
#